data_AF-A0AAD5TW43-F1
#
_entry.id   AF-A0AAD5TW43-F1
#
_cell.length_a   1.000
_cell.length_b   1.000
_cell.length_c   1.000
_cell.angle_alpha   90.00
_cell.angle_beta   90.00
_cell.angle_gamma   90.00
#
_symmetry.space_group_name_H-M   'P 1'
#
loop_
_entity.id
_entity.type
_entity.pdbx_description
1 polymer ?
#
loop_
_entity_poly.entity_id
_entity_poly.type
_entity_poly.pdbx_seq_one_letter_code
_entity_poly.pdbx_strand_id
1 'polypeptide(L)'
;APIQPVTEKESENSILDLLSEEELKSKDCCFASFCISEWDRSKGSFLIINIKPRSIFSAALESYGELIRKGLERVQADVRRDNATQLEHIWCCSFPEDHQRLTSINERLTFITRDEYLRKFNYLEKNIFHPKYFSKESKVNFQVLVTSVKNFLNVLKKKKI
;
A
#
# COMPACT_ATOMS: atom_id res chain seq x y z
N ALA A 1 -55.41 -1.37 17.04
CA ALA A 1 -54.94 -1.32 15.64
C ALA A 1 -53.56 -1.96 15.57
N PRO A 2 -53.26 -2.82 14.57
CA PRO A 2 -51.94 -3.41 14.44
C PRO A 2 -50.93 -2.36 13.95
N ILE A 3 -49.77 -2.30 14.60
CA ILE A 3 -48.64 -1.45 14.23
C ILE A 3 -48.02 -2.04 12.96
N GLN A 4 -48.01 -1.27 11.86
CA GLN A 4 -47.30 -1.69 10.65
C GLN A 4 -45.78 -1.51 10.83
N PRO A 5 -44.95 -2.43 10.32
CA PRO A 5 -43.51 -2.27 10.36
C PRO A 5 -43.10 -1.20 9.34
N VAL A 6 -42.40 -0.17 9.81
CA VAL A 6 -41.73 0.80 8.95
C VAL A 6 -40.59 0.07 8.25
N THR A 7 -40.73 -0.18 6.95
CA THR A 7 -39.63 -0.59 6.09
C THR A 7 -38.71 0.61 5.90
N GLU A 8 -37.71 0.74 6.77
CA GLU A 8 -36.55 1.60 6.53
C GLU A 8 -35.80 1.02 5.32
N LYS A 9 -36.13 1.53 4.13
CA LYS A 9 -35.18 1.51 3.02
C LYS A 9 -34.09 2.51 3.39
N GLU A 10 -33.02 2.03 4.03
CA GLU A 10 -31.76 2.76 4.11
C GLU A 10 -31.31 3.06 2.68
N SER A 11 -31.56 4.29 2.22
CA SER A 11 -30.90 4.82 1.05
C SER A 11 -29.44 5.04 1.45
N GLU A 12 -28.58 4.10 1.10
CA GLU A 12 -27.12 4.30 1.05
C GLU A 12 -26.78 5.32 -0.05
N ASN A 13 -27.29 6.55 0.06
CA ASN A 13 -26.74 7.66 -0.68
C ASN A 13 -25.49 8.06 0.06
N SER A 14 -24.35 7.59 -0.45
CA SER A 14 -23.02 8.03 -0.01
C SER A 14 -23.01 9.55 0.03
N ILE A 15 -22.53 10.15 1.13
CA ILE A 15 -22.35 11.60 1.26
C ILE A 15 -21.51 12.18 0.09
N LEU A 16 -20.75 11.33 -0.61
CA LEU A 16 -19.98 11.68 -1.80
C LEU A 16 -20.84 11.95 -3.05
N ASP A 17 -22.06 11.41 -3.14
CA ASP A 17 -22.95 11.61 -4.29
C ASP A 17 -23.67 12.97 -4.25
N LEU A 18 -23.52 13.72 -3.16
CA LEU A 18 -24.20 15.00 -2.91
C LEU A 18 -23.32 16.23 -3.13
N LEU A 19 -22.04 16.07 -3.50
CA LEU A 19 -21.12 17.18 -3.70
C LEU A 19 -20.63 17.20 -5.15
N SER A 20 -20.75 18.35 -5.81
CA SER A 20 -20.14 18.57 -7.12
C SER A 20 -18.61 18.54 -7.02
N GLU A 21 -17.92 18.17 -8.11
CA GLU A 21 -16.45 18.14 -8.17
C GLU A 21 -15.80 19.50 -7.82
N GLU A 22 -16.53 20.59 -8.06
CA GLU A 22 -16.11 21.96 -7.75
C GLU A 22 -16.25 22.28 -6.26
N GLU A 23 -17.31 21.79 -5.61
CA GLU A 23 -17.50 21.93 -4.16
C GLU A 23 -16.47 21.13 -3.35
N LEU A 24 -16.10 19.94 -3.81
CA LEU A 24 -15.04 19.11 -3.21
C LEU A 24 -13.65 19.73 -3.31
N LYS A 25 -13.39 20.54 -4.35
CA LYS A 25 -12.15 21.32 -4.50
C LYS A 25 -12.15 22.61 -3.68
N SER A 26 -13.33 23.19 -3.43
CA SER A 26 -13.50 24.47 -2.73
C SER A 26 -13.44 24.36 -1.20
N LYS A 27 -13.75 23.19 -0.65
CA LYS A 27 -13.55 22.91 0.77
C LYS A 27 -12.13 22.40 0.95
N ASP A 28 -11.42 22.90 1.96
CA ASP A 28 -10.17 22.34 2.50
C ASP A 28 -10.41 20.93 3.07
N CYS A 29 -10.90 20.02 2.24
CA CYS A 29 -11.10 18.62 2.55
C CYS A 29 -9.71 18.02 2.74
N CYS A 30 -9.26 17.96 3.98
CA CYS A 30 -8.00 17.36 4.35
C CYS A 30 -8.13 15.84 4.22
N PHE A 31 -7.75 15.29 3.07
CA PHE A 31 -7.81 13.85 2.82
C PHE A 31 -6.64 13.14 3.51
N ALA A 32 -6.95 12.33 4.53
CA ALA A 32 -5.96 11.48 5.19
C ALA A 32 -5.77 10.16 4.43
N SER A 33 -4.54 9.88 3.99
CA SER A 33 -4.13 8.57 3.48
C SER A 33 -3.34 7.83 4.56
N PHE A 34 -3.49 6.51 4.63
CA PHE A 34 -2.79 5.69 5.61
C PHE A 34 -2.03 4.54 4.96
N CYS A 35 -0.87 4.23 5.53
CA CYS A 35 -0.03 3.10 5.19
C CYS A 35 0.26 2.34 6.49
N ILE A 36 -0.01 1.05 6.50
CA ILE A 36 0.40 0.14 7.56
C ILE A 36 1.62 -0.60 7.03
N SER A 37 2.75 -0.45 7.73
CA SER A 37 4.02 -1.04 7.34
C SER A 37 4.77 -1.63 8.54
N GLU A 38 5.57 -2.65 8.27
CA GLU A 38 6.45 -3.31 9.21
C GLU A 38 7.88 -3.34 8.67
N TRP A 39 8.86 -3.20 9.55
CA TRP A 39 10.27 -3.27 9.20
C TRP A 39 10.90 -4.50 9.87
N ASP A 40 11.41 -5.44 9.06
CA ASP A 40 12.27 -6.51 9.55
C ASP A 40 13.72 -6.01 9.54
N ARG A 41 14.19 -5.62 10.73
CA ARG A 41 15.53 -5.12 10.95
C ARG A 41 16.62 -6.13 10.63
N SER A 42 16.39 -7.41 10.90
CA SER A 42 17.40 -8.45 10.71
C SER A 42 17.68 -8.72 9.23
N LYS A 43 16.63 -8.61 8.40
CA LYS A 43 16.67 -8.93 6.97
C LYS A 43 16.72 -7.72 6.05
N GLY A 44 16.88 -6.51 6.61
CA GLY A 44 17.00 -5.30 5.80
C GLY A 44 15.81 -5.09 4.87
N SER A 45 14.59 -5.35 5.35
CA SER A 45 13.42 -5.41 4.48
C SER A 45 12.19 -4.71 5.07
N PHE A 46 11.43 -4.03 4.21
CA PHE A 46 10.28 -3.21 4.57
C PHE A 46 9.01 -3.78 3.95
N LEU A 47 8.06 -4.21 4.78
CA LEU A 47 6.78 -4.79 4.36
C LEU A 47 5.67 -3.74 4.48
N ILE A 48 4.94 -3.57 3.39
CA ILE A 48 3.73 -2.76 3.32
C ILE A 48 2.55 -3.73 3.39
N ILE A 49 1.80 -3.65 4.49
CA ILE A 49 0.67 -4.53 4.78
C ILE A 49 -0.58 -4.00 4.08
N ASN A 50 -0.80 -2.69 4.14
CA ASN A 50 -2.00 -2.07 3.57
C ASN A 50 -1.73 -0.60 3.24
N ILE A 51 -2.13 -0.16 2.05
CA ILE A 51 -2.19 1.26 1.68
C ILE A 51 -3.58 1.53 1.13
N LYS A 52 -4.29 2.47 1.74
CA LYS A 52 -5.58 2.93 1.24
C LYS A 52 -5.48 4.41 0.87
N PRO A 53 -5.23 4.73 -0.42
CA PRO A 53 -5.30 6.10 -0.90
C PRO A 53 -6.78 6.52 -0.93
N ARG A 54 -7.13 7.59 -0.22
CA ARG A 54 -8.52 7.89 0.15
C ARG A 54 -9.31 8.73 -0.85
N SER A 55 -8.80 9.04 -2.04
CA SER A 55 -9.55 9.88 -2.98
C SER A 55 -9.43 9.41 -4.42
N ILE A 56 -10.58 9.24 -5.08
CA ILE A 56 -10.70 9.09 -6.53
C ILE A 56 -10.13 10.31 -7.28
N PHE A 57 -10.11 11.48 -6.61
CA PHE A 57 -9.65 12.78 -7.10
C PHE A 57 -8.18 13.08 -6.82
N SER A 58 -7.52 12.33 -5.92
CA SER A 58 -6.07 12.45 -5.73
C SER A 58 -5.34 11.63 -6.79
N ALA A 59 -4.18 12.15 -7.20
CA ALA A 59 -3.24 11.42 -8.03
C ALA A 59 -2.71 10.23 -7.19
N ALA A 60 -3.42 9.11 -7.30
CA ALA A 60 -3.28 7.97 -6.40
C ALA A 60 -1.88 7.36 -6.44
N LEU A 61 -1.17 7.49 -7.56
CA LEU A 61 0.20 7.00 -7.70
C LEU A 61 1.18 7.85 -6.87
N GLU A 62 1.04 9.17 -6.92
CA GLU A 62 1.87 10.16 -6.26
C GLU A 62 1.70 10.01 -4.74
N SER A 63 0.46 9.96 -4.27
CA SER A 63 0.16 9.78 -2.84
C SER A 63 0.71 8.45 -2.31
N TYR A 64 0.60 7.38 -3.10
CA TYR A 64 1.09 6.04 -2.73
C TYR A 64 2.62 6.00 -2.70
N GLY A 65 3.27 6.57 -3.73
CA GLY A 65 4.73 6.68 -3.80
C GLY A 65 5.29 7.50 -2.63
N GLU A 66 4.66 8.63 -2.30
CA GLU A 66 5.03 9.50 -1.19
C GLU A 66 4.93 8.82 0.18
N LEU A 67 3.84 8.08 0.43
CA LEU A 67 3.68 7.33 1.67
C LEU A 67 4.79 6.30 1.86
N ILE A 68 5.12 5.55 0.80
CA ILE A 68 6.21 4.58 0.85
C ILE A 68 7.54 5.32 1.05
N ARG A 69 7.82 6.38 0.30
CA ARG A 69 9.07 7.15 0.42
C ARG A 69 9.30 7.64 1.85
N LYS A 70 8.29 8.26 2.47
CA LYS A 70 8.39 8.74 3.87
C LYS A 70 8.66 7.60 4.85
N GLY A 71 8.01 6.45 4.66
CA GLY A 71 8.28 5.25 5.46
C GLY A 71 9.72 4.76 5.30
N LEU A 72 10.22 4.69 4.06
CA LEU A 72 11.60 4.28 3.77
C LEU A 72 12.62 5.25 4.36
N GLU A 73 12.41 6.56 4.23
CA GLU A 73 13.32 7.58 4.78
C GLU A 73 13.43 7.44 6.29
N ARG A 74 12.30 7.19 6.96
CA ARG A 74 12.28 6.95 8.40
C ARG A 74 13.06 5.69 8.75
N VAL A 75 12.78 4.57 8.10
CA VAL A 75 13.48 3.31 8.34
C VAL A 75 14.97 3.43 8.04
N GLN A 76 15.37 4.10 6.97
CA GLN A 76 16.77 4.33 6.65
C GLN A 76 17.48 5.22 7.68
N ALA A 77 16.78 6.20 8.26
CA ALA A 77 17.32 6.99 9.36
C ALA A 77 17.53 6.11 10.62
N ASP A 78 16.57 5.25 10.94
CA ASP A 78 16.68 4.31 12.06
C ASP A 78 17.78 3.26 11.81
N VAL A 79 17.96 2.77 10.57
CA VAL A 79 19.05 1.88 10.16
C VAL A 79 20.42 2.52 10.44
N ARG A 80 20.62 3.79 10.07
CA ARG A 80 21.86 4.53 10.33
C ARG A 80 22.09 4.75 11.82
N ARG A 81 21.04 5.12 12.56
CA ARG A 81 21.11 5.38 14.01
C ARG A 81 21.48 4.12 14.78
N ASP A 82 20.86 3.00 14.43
CA ASP A 82 20.97 1.77 15.21
C ASP A 82 22.03 0.79 14.66
N ASN A 83 22.79 1.20 13.64
CA ASN A 83 23.76 0.36 12.93
C ASN A 83 23.17 -0.99 12.51
N ALA A 84 21.99 -0.97 11.91
CA ALA A 84 21.25 -2.16 11.48
C ALA A 84 21.62 -2.62 10.07
N THR A 85 21.14 -3.82 9.68
CA THR A 85 21.20 -4.29 8.30
C THR A 85 20.59 -3.26 7.34
N GLN A 86 21.28 -2.99 6.23
CA GLN A 86 20.84 -2.02 5.24
C GLN A 86 19.50 -2.43 4.63
N LEU A 87 18.60 -1.44 4.47
CA LEU A 87 17.31 -1.67 3.83
C LEU A 87 17.50 -1.83 2.30
N GLU A 88 17.21 -3.01 1.77
CA GLU A 88 17.40 -3.35 0.36
C GLU A 88 16.09 -3.64 -0.38
N HIS A 89 15.10 -4.19 0.32
CA HIS A 89 13.89 -4.73 -0.30
C HIS A 89 12.62 -4.11 0.27
N ILE A 90 11.68 -3.86 -0.63
CA ILE A 90 10.35 -3.36 -0.33
C ILE A 90 9.36 -4.42 -0.77
N TRP A 91 8.57 -4.89 0.16
CA TRP A 91 7.54 -5.90 -0.03
C TRP A 91 6.19 -5.21 0.13
N CYS A 92 5.20 -5.58 -0.66
CA CYS A 92 3.82 -5.18 -0.43
C CYS A 92 2.85 -6.32 -0.67
N CYS A 93 1.72 -6.25 0.04
CA CYS A 93 0.60 -7.14 -0.17
C CYS A 93 -0.45 -6.43 -1.02
N SER A 94 -0.98 -7.15 -2.01
CA SER A 94 -2.17 -6.77 -2.77
C SER A 94 -3.25 -7.81 -2.55
N PHE A 95 -4.47 -7.39 -2.29
CA PHE A 95 -5.60 -8.29 -2.10
C PHE A 95 -6.39 -8.43 -3.42
N PRO A 96 -6.96 -9.60 -3.76
CA PRO A 96 -7.77 -9.78 -4.96
C PRO A 96 -9.01 -8.89 -4.97
N GLU A 97 -9.51 -8.55 -3.78
CA GLU A 97 -10.65 -7.65 -3.61
C GLU A 97 -10.25 -6.17 -3.75
N ASP A 98 -8.94 -5.85 -3.84
CA ASP A 98 -8.52 -4.49 -4.11
C ASP A 98 -8.92 -4.08 -5.53
N HIS A 99 -9.46 -2.87 -5.66
CA HIS A 99 -9.85 -2.29 -6.93
C HIS A 99 -8.67 -2.31 -7.92
N GLN A 100 -8.89 -2.71 -9.19
CA GLN A 100 -7.84 -2.87 -10.22
C GLN A 100 -6.88 -1.67 -10.34
N ARG A 101 -7.39 -0.45 -10.13
CA ARG A 101 -6.60 0.80 -10.06
C ARG A 101 -5.49 0.71 -9.00
N LEU A 102 -5.74 0.16 -7.81
CA LEU A 102 -4.75 -0.03 -6.75
C LEU A 102 -3.72 -1.08 -7.14
N THR A 103 -4.16 -2.18 -7.77
CA THR A 103 -3.26 -3.23 -8.26
C THR A 103 -2.27 -2.68 -9.29
N SER A 104 -2.74 -1.83 -10.22
CA SER A 104 -1.89 -1.20 -11.24
C SER A 104 -0.86 -0.20 -10.69
N ILE A 105 -1.09 0.36 -9.49
CA ILE A 105 -0.13 1.29 -8.87
C ILE A 105 1.16 0.54 -8.52
N ASN A 106 1.06 -0.68 -8.01
CA ASN A 106 2.23 -1.49 -7.68
C ASN A 106 3.08 -1.74 -8.93
N GLU A 107 2.46 -2.14 -10.04
CA GLU A 107 3.16 -2.33 -11.33
C GLU A 107 3.84 -1.04 -11.82
N ARG A 108 3.12 0.09 -11.74
CA ARG A 108 3.65 1.41 -12.12
C ARG A 108 4.82 1.84 -11.24
N LEU A 109 4.90 1.36 -10.00
CA LEU A 109 6.00 1.55 -9.05
C LEU A 109 7.04 0.41 -9.12
N THR A 110 7.03 -0.37 -10.20
CA THR A 110 7.97 -1.47 -10.51
C THR A 110 8.00 -2.61 -9.52
N PHE A 111 6.95 -2.77 -8.73
CA PHE A 111 6.74 -4.00 -7.99
C PHE A 111 6.45 -5.15 -8.96
N ILE A 112 7.08 -6.29 -8.71
CA ILE A 112 6.87 -7.53 -9.44
C ILE A 112 6.47 -8.63 -8.47
N THR A 113 5.95 -9.74 -8.99
CA THR A 113 5.57 -10.86 -8.10
C THR A 113 6.78 -11.39 -7.32
N ARG A 114 6.54 -11.86 -6.09
CA ARG A 114 7.59 -12.49 -5.27
C ARG A 114 8.34 -13.57 -6.05
N ASP A 115 7.63 -14.44 -6.76
CA ASP A 115 8.24 -15.55 -7.47
C ASP A 115 9.08 -15.10 -8.67
N GLU A 116 8.71 -13.98 -9.32
CA GLU A 116 9.55 -13.34 -10.33
C GLU A 116 10.78 -12.68 -9.71
N TYR A 117 10.61 -12.01 -8.57
CA TYR A 117 11.71 -11.35 -7.85
C TYR A 117 12.75 -12.37 -7.37
N LEU A 118 12.32 -13.46 -6.74
CA LEU A 118 13.21 -14.53 -6.26
C LEU A 118 13.94 -15.26 -7.41
N ARG A 119 13.34 -15.30 -8.62
CA ARG A 119 14.04 -15.80 -9.81
C ARG A 119 15.19 -14.89 -10.24
N LYS A 120 15.03 -13.57 -10.09
CA LYS A 120 16.06 -12.56 -10.41
C LYS A 120 17.13 -12.45 -9.32
N PHE A 121 16.76 -12.65 -8.06
CA PHE A 121 17.62 -12.50 -6.88
C PHE A 121 17.70 -13.84 -6.13
N ASN A 122 18.31 -14.85 -6.77
CA ASN A 122 18.37 -16.23 -6.28
C ASN A 122 19.17 -16.44 -4.98
N TYR A 123 19.96 -15.46 -4.56
CA TYR A 123 20.70 -15.45 -3.29
C TYR A 123 19.80 -15.14 -2.08
N LEU A 124 18.58 -14.67 -2.32
CA LEU A 124 17.61 -14.38 -1.27
C LEU A 124 16.92 -15.66 -0.82
N GLU A 125 16.99 -15.97 0.47
CA GLU A 125 16.26 -17.09 1.04
C GLU A 125 14.74 -16.92 0.85
N LYS A 126 14.05 -18.03 0.52
CA LYS A 126 12.58 -18.04 0.38
C LYS A 126 11.84 -17.59 1.65
N ASN A 127 12.51 -17.65 2.80
CA ASN A 127 11.95 -17.35 4.13
C ASN A 127 12.13 -15.89 4.56
N ILE A 128 12.54 -14.98 3.67
CA ILE A 128 12.73 -13.58 4.04
C ILE A 128 11.45 -12.94 4.57
N PHE A 129 10.27 -13.39 4.12
CA PHE A 129 9.02 -13.13 4.82
C PHE A 129 8.13 -14.37 4.80
N HIS A 130 8.08 -15.03 5.95
CA HIS A 130 6.85 -15.64 6.43
C HIS A 130 6.28 -14.66 7.45
N PRO A 131 5.41 -13.73 7.05
CA PRO A 131 4.75 -12.87 8.02
C PRO A 131 3.95 -13.80 8.91
N LYS A 132 4.18 -13.70 10.21
CA LYS A 132 3.37 -14.40 11.22
C LYS A 132 1.87 -14.10 11.03
N TYR A 133 1.57 -13.01 10.33
CA TYR A 133 0.25 -12.57 9.88
C TYR A 133 -0.35 -13.37 8.72
N PHE A 134 0.44 -14.14 7.98
CA PHE A 134 0.01 -14.95 6.85
C PHE A 134 -0.03 -16.41 7.24
N SER A 135 -0.94 -16.74 8.16
CA SER A 135 -1.22 -18.14 8.47
C SER A 135 -1.75 -18.84 7.20
N LYS A 136 -1.39 -20.12 7.01
CA LYS A 136 -1.91 -20.95 5.91
C LYS A 136 -3.44 -21.07 5.91
N GLU A 137 -4.09 -20.70 7.00
CA GLU A 137 -5.54 -20.79 7.22
C GLU A 137 -6.30 -19.52 6.78
N SER A 138 -5.58 -18.43 6.52
CA SER A 138 -6.15 -17.21 5.98
C SER A 138 -6.57 -17.48 4.53
N LYS A 139 -7.86 -17.71 4.28
CA LYS A 139 -8.47 -17.90 2.93
C LYS A 139 -8.34 -16.68 1.99
N VAL A 140 -7.54 -15.69 2.38
CA VAL A 140 -7.36 -14.44 1.66
C VAL A 140 -6.22 -14.66 0.65
N ASN A 141 -6.56 -14.70 -0.62
CA ASN A 141 -5.62 -14.92 -1.73
C ASN A 141 -4.76 -13.66 -2.00
N PHE A 142 -4.00 -13.14 -1.04
CA PHE A 142 -3.17 -11.97 -1.30
C PHE A 142 -1.95 -12.28 -2.17
N GLN A 143 -1.62 -11.37 -3.08
CA GLN A 143 -0.42 -11.40 -3.90
C GLN A 143 0.70 -10.64 -3.18
N VAL A 144 1.87 -11.27 -3.07
CA VAL A 144 3.07 -10.60 -2.56
C VAL A 144 3.86 -10.06 -3.72
N LEU A 145 4.11 -8.75 -3.69
CA LEU A 145 4.90 -8.05 -4.69
C LEU A 145 6.16 -7.45 -4.05
N VAL A 146 7.25 -7.36 -4.81
CA VAL A 146 8.56 -6.98 -4.31
C VAL A 146 9.29 -6.07 -5.30
N THR A 147 10.02 -5.08 -4.79
CA THR A 147 10.99 -4.28 -5.54
C THR A 147 12.19 -3.94 -4.66
N SER A 148 13.31 -3.48 -5.25
CA SER A 148 14.45 -3.00 -4.47
C SER A 148 14.30 -1.53 -4.14
N VAL A 149 14.84 -1.10 -2.99
CA VAL A 149 14.82 0.31 -2.56
C VAL A 149 15.43 1.22 -3.62
N LYS A 150 16.57 0.81 -4.18
CA LYS A 150 17.24 1.55 -5.27
C LYS A 150 16.34 1.71 -6.49
N ASN A 151 15.67 0.64 -6.92
CA ASN A 151 14.80 0.69 -8.09
C ASN A 151 13.60 1.60 -7.83
N PHE A 152 12.95 1.45 -6.67
CA PHE A 152 11.81 2.25 -6.27
C PHE A 152 12.12 3.75 -6.24
N LEU A 153 13.20 4.16 -5.56
CA LEU A 153 13.59 5.58 -5.48
C LEU A 153 13.92 6.16 -6.86
N ASN A 154 14.56 5.38 -7.73
CA ASN A 154 14.81 5.79 -9.12
C ASN A 154 13.51 6.01 -9.90
N VAL A 155 12.50 5.18 -9.67
CA VAL A 155 11.18 5.30 -10.32
C VAL A 155 10.46 6.55 -9.85
N LEU A 156 10.45 6.84 -8.54
CA LEU A 156 9.87 8.08 -8.00
C LEU A 156 10.53 9.31 -8.64
N LYS A 157 11.86 9.37 -8.62
CA LYS A 157 12.62 10.46 -9.24
C LYS A 157 12.30 10.63 -10.73
N LYS A 158 12.22 9.55 -11.50
CA LYS A 158 11.86 9.58 -12.93
C LYS A 158 10.45 10.09 -13.17
N LYS A 159 9.51 9.75 -12.28
CA LYS A 159 8.10 10.14 -12.39
C LYS A 159 7.80 11.51 -11.77
N LYS A 160 8.79 12.18 -11.19
CA LYS A 160 8.64 13.45 -10.46
C LYS A 160 7.63 13.33 -9.30
N ILE A 161 7.66 12.17 -8.64
CA ILE A 161 6.98 11.90 -7.37
C ILE A 161 7.98 12.16 -6.26
#